data_AF-A0A1R3H801-F1
#
_entry.id   AF-A0A1R3H801-F1
#
_cell.length_a   1.000
_cell.length_b   1.000
_cell.length_c   1.000
_cell.angle_alpha   90.00
_cell.angle_beta   90.00
_cell.angle_gamma   90.00
#
_symmetry.space_group_name_H-M   'P 1'
#
loop_
_entity.id
_entity.type
_entity.pdbx_description
1 polymer ?
#
loop_
_entity_poly.entity_id
_entity_poly.type
_entity_poly.pdbx_seq_one_letter_code
_entity_poly.pdbx_strand_id
1 'polypeptide(L)'
;MASFLRQTFSILFLTFVFVIIFAINPSYGDYDDPEEMPLRGTELAMLICNHTSYNKFCVDKLIPVSPDARASDITDSALRLAQTAADNTGVVIANLLEDPSSSMQRKELRILQRCQLDNNVTSTNLLAAGSDLYSDTINSMIEDLNTAGNATKSCQDIIKKNPVFGFVVR
;
A
#
# COMPACT_ATOMS: atom_id res chain seq x y z
N MET A 1 27.76 9.74 -0.40
CA MET A 1 26.95 9.06 -1.44
C MET A 1 25.84 8.17 -0.87
N ALA A 2 25.81 7.85 0.43
CA ALA A 2 24.75 7.03 1.06
C ALA A 2 23.39 7.73 1.25
N SER A 3 23.32 9.06 1.17
CA SER A 3 22.09 9.84 1.42
C SER A 3 21.04 9.74 0.32
N PHE A 4 21.42 9.34 -0.90
CA PHE A 4 20.52 9.35 -2.06
C PHE A 4 19.65 8.08 -2.15
N LEU A 5 20.11 6.97 -1.56
CA LEU A 5 19.41 5.68 -1.53
C LEU A 5 18.33 5.60 -0.44
N ARG A 6 18.38 6.47 0.58
CA ARG A 6 17.47 6.44 1.74
C ARG A 6 16.21 7.29 1.52
N GLN A 7 16.32 8.35 0.73
CA GLN A 7 15.21 9.25 0.39
C GLN A 7 14.27 8.64 -0.66
N THR A 8 14.77 7.73 -1.49
CA THR A 8 13.95 6.99 -2.47
C THR A 8 13.05 5.97 -1.80
N PHE A 9 13.52 5.24 -0.79
CA PHE A 9 12.74 4.19 -0.11
C PHE A 9 11.49 4.72 0.61
N SER A 10 11.58 5.88 1.25
CA SER A 10 10.44 6.49 1.96
C SER A 10 9.39 7.02 0.97
N ILE A 11 9.81 7.62 -0.15
CA ILE A 11 8.88 8.10 -1.20
C ILE A 11 8.26 6.93 -1.98
N LEU A 12 9.02 5.86 -2.22
CA LEU A 12 8.55 4.62 -2.87
C LEU A 12 7.45 3.93 -2.04
N PHE A 13 7.60 3.91 -0.72
CA PHE A 13 6.57 3.38 0.17
C PHE A 13 5.32 4.27 0.22
N LEU A 14 5.52 5.61 0.18
CA LEU A 14 4.44 6.61 0.17
C LEU A 14 3.52 6.47 -1.07
N THR A 15 4.06 6.00 -2.19
CA THR A 15 3.30 5.75 -3.43
C THR A 15 2.59 4.40 -3.49
N PHE A 16 2.98 3.41 -2.68
CA PHE A 16 2.40 2.07 -2.72
C PHE A 16 0.91 2.06 -2.42
N VAL A 17 0.53 2.89 -1.45
CA VAL A 17 -0.80 2.85 -0.89
C VAL A 17 -1.81 3.66 -1.71
N PHE A 18 -1.34 4.64 -2.51
CA PHE A 18 -2.19 5.41 -3.42
C PHE A 18 -2.56 4.64 -4.70
N VAL A 19 -1.89 3.52 -4.96
CA VAL A 19 -1.95 2.76 -6.21
C VAL A 19 -2.97 1.62 -6.14
N ILE A 20 -3.10 0.95 -4.99
CA ILE A 20 -4.01 -0.19 -4.82
C ILE A 20 -5.50 0.25 -4.85
N ILE A 21 -5.81 1.48 -4.38
CA ILE A 21 -7.17 2.06 -4.33
C ILE A 21 -7.79 2.23 -5.73
N PHE A 22 -7.01 2.61 -6.75
CA PHE A 22 -7.55 2.93 -8.08
C PHE A 22 -7.61 1.73 -9.04
N ALA A 23 -6.95 0.62 -8.71
CA ALA A 23 -6.84 -0.54 -9.61
C ALA A 23 -8.03 -1.52 -9.54
N ILE A 24 -8.97 -1.30 -8.63
CA ILE A 24 -10.03 -2.27 -8.31
C ILE A 24 -11.40 -1.68 -8.62
N ASN A 25 -11.57 -1.05 -9.79
CA ASN A 25 -12.90 -0.96 -10.38
C ASN A 25 -13.04 -2.15 -11.34
N PRO A 26 -13.86 -3.17 -11.04
CA PRO A 26 -14.19 -4.20 -11.99
C PRO A 26 -15.20 -3.58 -12.97
N SER A 27 -14.69 -2.91 -13.99
CA SER A 27 -15.45 -2.67 -15.22
C SER A 27 -14.62 -3.17 -16.40
N TYR A 28 -14.34 -4.46 -16.38
CA TYR A 28 -14.19 -5.27 -17.59
C TYR A 28 -15.37 -6.23 -17.53
N GLY A 29 -16.48 -5.98 -18.22
CA GLY A 29 -16.48 -5.90 -19.67
C GLY A 29 -16.75 -7.33 -20.14
N ASP A 30 -18.02 -7.62 -20.35
CA ASP A 30 -18.56 -8.81 -20.99
C ASP A 30 -17.83 -9.02 -22.34
N TYR A 31 -17.03 -10.08 -22.47
CA TYR A 31 -16.36 -10.44 -23.73
C TYR A 31 -16.83 -11.81 -24.19
N ASP A 32 -17.92 -11.78 -24.97
CA ASP A 32 -18.38 -12.86 -25.86
C ASP A 32 -17.57 -12.89 -27.19
N ASP A 33 -16.27 -12.55 -27.16
CA ASP A 33 -15.40 -12.63 -28.35
C ASP A 33 -14.30 -13.70 -28.14
N PRO A 34 -14.34 -14.84 -28.85
CA PRO A 34 -13.49 -16.01 -28.59
C PRO A 34 -12.03 -15.88 -29.06
N GLU A 35 -11.60 -14.71 -29.55
CA GLU A 35 -10.24 -14.52 -30.11
C GLU A 35 -9.24 -13.79 -29.19
N GLU A 36 -9.68 -13.15 -28.11
CA GLU A 36 -8.76 -12.51 -27.15
C GLU A 36 -8.49 -13.44 -25.97
N MET A 37 -7.36 -14.15 -26.03
CA MET A 37 -6.87 -14.92 -24.88
C MET A 37 -6.71 -13.95 -23.70
N PRO A 38 -7.31 -14.22 -22.53
CA PRO A 38 -7.27 -13.28 -21.42
C PRO A 38 -5.83 -13.00 -21.01
N LEU A 39 -5.48 -11.72 -20.86
CA LEU A 39 -4.15 -11.28 -20.44
C LEU A 39 -3.73 -11.99 -19.15
N ARG A 40 -2.45 -12.41 -19.07
CA ARG A 40 -1.88 -13.13 -17.92
C ARG A 40 -0.50 -12.64 -17.56
N GLY A 41 -0.05 -13.05 -16.37
CA GLY A 41 1.35 -12.90 -15.94
C GLY A 41 1.83 -11.45 -16.07
N THR A 42 2.94 -11.25 -16.77
CA THR A 42 3.59 -9.95 -16.88
C THR A 42 2.78 -8.94 -17.68
N GLU A 43 2.05 -9.36 -18.71
CA GLU A 43 1.23 -8.45 -19.52
C GLU A 43 0.05 -7.92 -18.71
N LEU A 44 -0.61 -8.81 -17.95
CA LEU A 44 -1.66 -8.41 -17.02
C LEU A 44 -1.13 -7.48 -15.92
N ALA A 45 0.02 -7.78 -15.33
CA ALA A 45 0.64 -6.92 -14.33
C ALA A 45 1.00 -5.53 -14.88
N MET A 46 1.55 -5.46 -16.10
CA MET A 46 1.84 -4.18 -16.76
C MET A 46 0.57 -3.37 -17.03
N LEU A 47 -0.51 -4.01 -17.49
CA LEU A 47 -1.80 -3.35 -17.67
C LEU A 47 -2.30 -2.78 -16.35
N ILE A 48 -2.37 -3.60 -15.30
CA ILE A 48 -2.79 -3.17 -13.95
C ILE A 48 -1.95 -1.97 -13.51
N CYS A 49 -0.62 -2.07 -13.62
CA CYS A 49 0.28 -1.01 -13.19
C CYS A 49 0.14 0.29 -13.99
N ASN A 50 -0.28 0.25 -15.26
CA ASN A 50 -0.59 1.45 -16.05
C ASN A 50 -1.82 2.20 -15.53
N HIS A 51 -2.75 1.53 -14.85
CA HIS A 51 -3.89 2.16 -14.20
C HIS A 51 -3.58 2.69 -12.79
N THR A 52 -2.31 2.70 -12.41
CA THR A 52 -1.89 3.15 -11.09
C THR A 52 -1.24 4.52 -11.16
N SER A 53 -1.39 5.28 -10.07
CA SER A 53 -0.75 6.60 -9.92
C SER A 53 0.78 6.54 -9.89
N TYR A 54 1.38 5.35 -9.70
CA TYR A 54 2.83 5.18 -9.67
C TYR A 54 3.28 3.87 -10.34
N ASN A 55 3.09 3.86 -11.67
CA ASN A 55 3.37 2.72 -12.54
C ASN A 55 4.74 2.08 -12.29
N LYS A 56 5.83 2.86 -12.27
CA LYS A 56 7.19 2.32 -12.17
C LYS A 56 7.37 1.43 -10.95
N PHE A 57 6.87 1.87 -9.81
CA PHE A 57 6.99 1.11 -8.58
C PHE A 57 6.05 -0.10 -8.53
N CYS A 58 4.84 0.03 -9.11
CA CYS A 58 3.97 -1.11 -9.29
C CYS A 58 4.69 -2.19 -10.09
N VAL A 59 5.30 -1.84 -11.23
CA VAL A 59 6.08 -2.79 -12.05
C VAL A 59 7.27 -3.38 -11.28
N ASP A 60 8.00 -2.55 -10.53
CA ASP A 60 9.17 -3.00 -9.76
C ASP A 60 8.81 -3.97 -8.60
N LYS A 61 7.58 -3.90 -8.09
CA LYS A 61 7.14 -4.67 -6.91
C LYS A 61 6.18 -5.80 -7.23
N LEU A 62 5.37 -5.65 -8.26
CA LEU A 62 4.36 -6.62 -8.66
C LEU A 62 4.97 -7.58 -9.67
N ILE A 63 5.72 -8.56 -9.16
CA ILE A 63 6.32 -9.62 -9.97
C ILE A 63 5.36 -10.81 -9.95
N PRO A 64 4.76 -11.19 -11.09
CA PRO A 64 3.90 -12.36 -11.17
C PRO A 64 4.66 -13.62 -10.78
N VAL A 65 4.03 -14.48 -9.97
CA VAL A 65 4.60 -15.77 -9.54
C VAL A 65 4.77 -16.78 -10.67
N SER A 66 4.06 -16.56 -11.78
CA SER A 66 4.06 -17.41 -12.97
C SER A 66 3.69 -16.58 -14.21
N PRO A 67 4.16 -16.95 -15.41
CA PRO A 67 3.65 -16.41 -16.68
C PRO A 67 2.13 -16.56 -16.83
N ASP A 68 1.55 -17.56 -16.16
CA ASP A 68 0.11 -17.85 -16.18
C ASP A 68 -0.68 -17.21 -15.02
N ALA A 69 -0.04 -16.36 -14.21
CA ALA A 69 -0.69 -15.75 -13.06
C ALA A 69 -1.94 -14.98 -13.47
N ARG A 70 -3.03 -15.24 -12.76
CA ARG A 70 -4.34 -14.61 -12.95
C ARG A 70 -4.45 -13.33 -12.13
N ALA A 71 -5.50 -12.56 -12.38
CA ALA A 71 -5.79 -11.35 -11.60
C ALA A 71 -5.88 -11.63 -10.09
N SER A 72 -6.46 -12.75 -9.67
CA SER A 72 -6.53 -13.16 -8.26
C SER A 72 -5.14 -13.37 -7.64
N ASP A 73 -4.21 -14.00 -8.37
CA ASP A 73 -2.85 -14.28 -7.89
C ASP A 73 -2.05 -12.98 -7.73
N ILE A 74 -2.25 -12.06 -8.68
CA ILE A 74 -1.64 -10.74 -8.67
C ILE A 74 -2.21 -9.89 -7.53
N THR A 75 -3.52 -9.92 -7.30
CA THR A 75 -4.20 -9.23 -6.20
C THR A 75 -3.74 -9.77 -4.84
N ASP A 76 -3.68 -11.10 -4.65
CA ASP A 76 -3.16 -11.71 -3.41
C ASP A 76 -1.71 -11.27 -3.14
N SER A 77 -0.86 -11.29 -4.18
CA SER A 77 0.53 -10.84 -4.06
C SER A 77 0.63 -9.37 -3.66
N ALA A 78 -0.16 -8.49 -4.29
CA ALA A 78 -0.20 -7.07 -3.96
C ALA A 78 -0.69 -6.83 -2.52
N LEU A 79 -1.72 -7.58 -2.09
CA LEU A 79 -2.26 -7.47 -0.75
C LEU A 79 -1.24 -7.90 0.32
N ARG A 80 -0.55 -9.02 0.10
CA ARG A 80 0.49 -9.51 1.02
C ARG A 80 1.64 -8.53 1.16
N LEU A 81 2.03 -7.89 0.06
CA LEU A 81 3.02 -6.81 0.10
C LEU A 81 2.51 -5.62 0.93
N ALA A 82 1.23 -5.24 0.79
CA ALA A 82 0.62 -4.14 1.54
C ALA A 82 0.51 -4.47 3.05
N GLN A 83 0.16 -5.71 3.40
CA GLN A 83 0.14 -6.18 4.78
C GLN A 83 1.53 -6.12 5.41
N THR A 84 2.54 -6.69 4.72
CA THR A 84 3.94 -6.63 5.16
C THR A 84 4.42 -5.19 5.37
N ALA A 85 4.00 -4.29 4.48
CA ALA A 85 4.26 -2.87 4.58
C ALA A 85 3.63 -2.27 5.86
N ALA A 86 2.33 -2.51 6.10
CA ALA A 86 1.63 -2.03 7.27
C ALA A 86 2.24 -2.56 8.58
N ASP A 87 2.63 -3.83 8.62
CA ASP A 87 3.28 -4.45 9.79
C ASP A 87 4.62 -3.78 10.10
N ASN A 88 5.48 -3.65 9.08
CA ASN A 88 6.78 -2.98 9.24
C ASN A 88 6.62 -1.53 9.70
N THR A 89 5.61 -0.83 9.16
CA THR A 89 5.31 0.56 9.56
C THR A 89 4.85 0.63 11.01
N GLY A 90 4.00 -0.31 11.44
CA GLY A 90 3.55 -0.43 12.83
C GLY A 90 4.72 -0.62 13.79
N VAL A 91 5.68 -1.49 13.45
CA VAL A 91 6.90 -1.71 14.23
C VAL A 91 7.74 -0.43 14.32
N VAL A 92 7.93 0.27 13.19
CA VAL A 92 8.70 1.54 13.19
C VAL A 92 8.02 2.59 14.07
N ILE A 93 6.70 2.76 13.97
CA ILE A 93 5.96 3.73 14.79
C ILE A 93 6.07 3.35 16.28
N ALA A 94 5.91 2.07 16.63
CA ALA A 94 6.05 1.61 18.02
C ALA A 94 7.45 1.90 18.57
N ASN A 95 8.50 1.57 17.81
CA ASN A 95 9.87 1.85 18.21
C ASN A 95 10.13 3.34 18.42
N LEU A 96 9.58 4.21 17.57
CA LEU A 96 9.69 5.65 17.74
C LEU A 96 8.97 6.13 19.02
N LEU A 97 7.78 5.59 19.29
CA LEU A 97 7.01 5.95 20.50
C LEU A 97 7.68 5.49 21.80
N GLU A 98 8.39 4.37 21.76
CA GLU A 98 9.05 3.76 22.93
C GLU A 98 10.49 4.24 23.13
N ASP A 99 11.09 4.94 22.15
CA ASP A 99 12.48 5.37 22.21
C ASP A 99 12.73 6.34 23.39
N PRO A 100 13.42 5.88 24.46
CA PRO A 100 13.66 6.67 25.65
C PRO A 100 14.70 7.77 25.42
N SER A 101 15.45 7.70 24.32
CA SER A 101 16.41 8.71 23.90
C SER A 101 15.79 9.80 23.02
N SER A 102 14.53 9.63 22.61
CA SER A 102 13.84 10.62 21.79
C SER A 102 13.54 11.88 22.60
N SER A 103 14.12 13.00 22.19
CA SER A 103 13.74 14.33 22.70
C SER A 103 12.44 14.82 22.05
N MET A 104 11.47 13.91 21.82
CA MET A 104 10.26 14.23 21.07
C MET A 104 9.36 15.18 21.85
N GLN A 105 8.94 16.23 21.17
CA GLN A 105 7.97 17.17 21.72
C GLN A 105 6.61 16.48 21.87
N ARG A 106 5.79 16.90 22.84
CA ARG A 106 4.41 16.37 23.02
C ARG A 106 3.59 16.37 21.73
N LYS A 107 3.83 17.36 20.84
CA LYS A 107 3.16 17.45 19.55
C LYS A 107 3.55 16.30 18.62
N GLU A 108 4.83 15.92 18.60
CA GLU A 108 5.36 14.83 17.78
C GLU A 108 4.84 13.48 18.28
N LEU A 109 4.84 13.28 19.60
CA LEU A 109 4.26 12.08 20.22
C LEU A 109 2.80 11.88 19.80
N ARG A 110 1.98 12.94 19.85
CA ARG A 110 0.56 12.87 19.41
C ARG A 110 0.42 12.55 17.93
N ILE A 111 1.33 13.04 17.08
CA ILE A 111 1.34 12.73 15.65
C ILE A 111 1.63 11.24 15.44
N LEU A 112 2.65 10.70 16.11
CA LEU A 112 2.97 9.27 16.02
C LEU A 112 1.86 8.38 16.57
N GLN A 113 1.23 8.76 17.69
CA GLN A 113 0.07 8.05 18.23
C GLN A 113 -1.09 8.04 17.22
N ARG A 114 -1.33 9.17 16.53
CA ARG A 114 -2.36 9.22 15.49
C ARG A 114 -2.00 8.32 14.30
N CYS A 115 -0.73 8.35 13.88
CA CYS A 115 -0.23 7.46 12.85
C CYS A 115 -0.33 5.97 13.24
N GLN A 116 -0.12 5.63 14.50
CA GLN A 116 -0.31 4.27 15.00
C GLN A 116 -1.77 3.82 14.87
N LEU A 117 -2.72 4.69 15.21
CA LEU A 117 -4.15 4.41 15.03
C LEU A 117 -4.50 4.22 13.55
N ASP A 118 -4.01 5.11 12.68
CA ASP A 118 -4.24 5.01 11.24
C ASP A 118 -3.57 3.74 10.64
N ASN A 119 -2.42 3.31 11.15
CA ASN A 119 -1.77 2.05 10.77
C ASN A 119 -2.55 0.81 11.23
N ASN A 120 -3.17 0.86 12.41
CA ASN A 120 -4.05 -0.22 12.88
C ASN A 120 -5.29 -0.34 12.00
N VAL A 121 -5.91 0.79 11.64
CA VAL A 121 -7.03 0.81 10.67
C VAL A 121 -6.59 0.21 9.35
N THR A 122 -5.42 0.61 8.84
CA THR A 122 -4.84 0.06 7.61
C THR A 122 -4.70 -1.45 7.69
N SER A 123 -4.10 -1.97 8.76
CA SER A 123 -3.85 -3.40 8.96
C SER A 123 -5.15 -4.21 9.02
N THR A 124 -6.15 -3.74 9.79
CA THR A 124 -7.45 -4.41 9.90
C THR A 124 -8.16 -4.49 8.56
N ASN A 125 -8.17 -3.41 7.78
CA ASN A 125 -8.83 -3.39 6.48
C ASN A 125 -8.09 -4.23 5.44
N LEU A 126 -6.76 -4.28 5.48
CA LEU A 126 -5.98 -5.18 4.62
C LEU A 126 -6.23 -6.67 4.93
N LEU A 127 -6.53 -7.01 6.18
CA LEU A 127 -6.94 -8.37 6.55
C LEU A 127 -8.37 -8.70 6.08
N ALA A 128 -9.28 -7.74 6.19
CA ALA A 128 -10.66 -7.88 5.72
C ALA A 128 -10.72 -8.01 4.19
N ALA A 129 -10.01 -7.15 3.45
CA ALA A 129 -9.84 -7.25 2.01
C ALA A 129 -9.26 -8.60 1.57
N GLY A 130 -8.34 -9.15 2.37
CA GLY A 130 -7.80 -10.49 2.13
C GLY A 130 -8.83 -11.59 2.29
N SER A 131 -9.73 -11.46 3.26
CA SER A 131 -10.85 -12.39 3.44
C SER A 131 -11.83 -12.29 2.27
N ASP A 132 -12.13 -11.06 1.82
CA ASP A 132 -13.06 -10.79 0.72
C ASP A 132 -12.57 -11.27 -0.65
N LEU A 133 -11.24 -11.30 -0.87
CA LEU A 133 -10.64 -11.86 -2.08
C LEU A 133 -11.02 -13.35 -2.26
N TYR A 134 -11.23 -14.09 -1.17
CA TYR A 134 -11.59 -15.51 -1.20
C TYR A 134 -13.10 -15.76 -1.16
N SER A 135 -13.94 -14.74 -0.94
CA SER A 135 -15.40 -14.86 -0.88
C SER A 135 -16.16 -14.20 -2.05
N ASP A 136 -15.45 -13.82 -3.13
CA ASP A 136 -15.99 -13.14 -4.31
C ASP A 136 -16.74 -11.82 -4.02
N THR A 137 -16.52 -11.22 -2.85
CA THR A 137 -17.11 -9.96 -2.40
C THR A 137 -16.24 -8.76 -2.83
N ILE A 138 -15.97 -8.65 -4.14
CA ILE A 138 -15.04 -7.65 -4.71
C ILE A 138 -15.38 -6.22 -4.27
N ASN A 139 -16.66 -5.85 -4.19
CA ASN A 139 -17.07 -4.51 -3.73
C ASN A 139 -16.65 -4.21 -2.28
N SER A 140 -16.76 -5.20 -1.39
CA SER A 140 -16.33 -5.09 0.00
C SER A 140 -14.80 -4.98 0.08
N MET A 141 -14.09 -5.80 -0.70
CA MET A 141 -12.63 -5.73 -0.82
C MET A 141 -12.16 -4.33 -1.26
N ILE A 142 -12.87 -3.69 -2.20
CA ILE A 142 -12.57 -2.34 -2.67
C ILE A 142 -12.76 -1.31 -1.55
N GLU A 143 -13.87 -1.38 -0.83
CA GLU A 143 -14.18 -0.47 0.28
C GLU A 143 -13.12 -0.56 1.40
N ASP A 144 -12.69 -1.77 1.74
CA ASP A 144 -11.63 -2.01 2.70
C ASP A 144 -10.29 -1.45 2.22
N LEU A 145 -9.91 -1.71 0.96
CA LEU A 145 -8.65 -1.20 0.39
C LEU A 145 -8.64 0.32 0.28
N ASN A 146 -9.77 0.94 -0.03
CA ASN A 146 -9.95 2.38 -0.01
C ASN A 146 -9.80 2.95 1.41
N THR A 147 -10.39 2.29 2.41
CA THR A 147 -10.29 2.69 3.81
C THR A 147 -8.86 2.58 4.32
N ALA A 148 -8.18 1.47 4.04
CA ALA A 148 -6.78 1.26 4.37
C ALA A 148 -5.90 2.35 3.76
N GLY A 149 -6.13 2.66 2.48
CA GLY A 149 -5.33 3.65 1.81
C GLY A 149 -5.58 5.09 2.25
N ASN A 150 -6.83 5.43 2.59
CA ASN A 150 -7.18 6.72 3.19
C ASN A 150 -6.56 6.90 4.58
N ALA A 151 -6.53 5.84 5.41
CA ALA A 151 -5.90 5.88 6.73
C ALA A 151 -4.39 6.10 6.62
N THR A 152 -3.71 5.37 5.73
CA THR A 152 -2.28 5.60 5.48
C THR A 152 -2.03 7.04 5.01
N LYS A 153 -2.83 7.55 4.06
CA LYS A 153 -2.72 8.93 3.56
C LYS A 153 -2.90 9.96 4.67
N SER A 154 -3.85 9.75 5.59
CA SER A 154 -4.06 10.60 6.77
C SER A 154 -2.76 10.75 7.58
N CYS A 155 -2.13 9.64 7.96
CA CYS A 155 -0.86 9.68 8.69
C CYS A 155 0.24 10.42 7.91
N GLN A 156 0.37 10.15 6.61
CA GLN A 156 1.37 10.81 5.76
C GLN A 156 1.15 12.32 5.69
N ASP A 157 -0.08 12.77 5.51
CA ASP A 157 -0.43 14.19 5.39
C ASP A 157 -0.17 14.93 6.71
N ILE A 158 -0.41 14.27 7.85
CA ILE A 158 -0.09 14.81 9.17
C ILE A 158 1.43 14.95 9.34
N ILE A 159 2.23 13.95 8.96
CA ILE A 159 3.70 14.02 9.04
C ILE A 159 4.23 15.13 8.13
N LYS A 160 3.79 15.20 6.86
CA LYS A 160 4.24 16.22 5.88
C LYS A 160 3.97 17.64 6.35
N LYS A 161 2.83 17.87 7.01
CA LYS A 161 2.46 19.19 7.56
C LYS A 161 3.27 19.57 8.81
N ASN A 162 4.10 18.67 9.35
CA ASN A 162 4.86 18.87 10.58
C ASN A 162 6.36 18.59 10.36
N PRO A 163 7.11 19.55 9.77
CA PRO A 163 8.49 19.36 9.30
C PRO A 163 9.54 19.08 10.40
N VAL A 164 9.19 19.11 11.69
CA VAL A 164 10.10 18.76 12.79
C VAL A 164 10.49 17.26 12.77
N PHE A 165 9.62 16.40 12.22
CA PHE A 165 9.95 15.00 11.91
C PHE A 165 11.03 14.82 10.83
N GLY A 166 11.35 15.86 10.05
CA GLY A 166 12.47 15.83 9.10
C GLY A 166 13.85 15.81 9.76
N PHE A 167 13.93 16.10 11.07
CA PHE A 167 15.19 16.15 11.82
C PHE A 167 15.47 14.88 12.65
N VAL A 168 14.43 14.15 13.05
CA VAL A 168 14.53 12.91 13.86
C VAL A 168 14.93 11.69 13.02
N VAL A 169 14.86 11.79 11.68
CA VAL A 169 15.25 10.73 10.73
C VAL A 169 16.51 11.10 9.93
N ARG A 170 17.50 11.75 10.55
CA ARG A 170 18.85 11.91 9.97
C ARG A 170 19.73 10.72 10.31
#